data_AF-A0A6C1B1G4-F1
#
_entry.id   AF-A0A6C1B1G4-F1
#
_cell.length_a   1.000
_cell.length_b   1.000
_cell.length_c   1.000
_cell.angle_alpha   90.00
_cell.angle_beta   90.00
_cell.angle_gamma   90.00
#
_symmetry.space_group_name_H-M   'P 1'
#
loop_
_entity.id
_entity.type
_entity.pdbx_description
1 polymer ?
#
loop_
_entity_poly.entity_id
_entity_poly.type
_entity_poly.pdbx_seq_one_letter_code
_entity_poly.pdbx_strand_id
1 'polypeptide(L)' 'MAIQELFTTDIGLLSVFTIGFIVVMAAYIYRFVKRHVQEDEQLHRHSH' A
#
# COMPACT_ATOMS: atom_id res chain seq x y z
N MET A 1 -28.70 -2.53 -4.15
CA MET A 1 -28.66 -1.40 -3.20
C MET A 1 -27.59 -1.56 -2.10
N ALA A 2 -26.73 -2.60 -2.14
CA ALA A 2 -25.75 -2.87 -1.09
C ALA A 2 -24.51 -1.94 -1.10
N ILE A 3 -24.11 -1.41 -2.27
CA ILE A 3 -22.98 -0.46 -2.37
C ILE A 3 -23.33 0.86 -1.67
N GLN A 4 -24.59 1.32 -1.78
CA GLN A 4 -25.03 2.57 -1.16
C GLN A 4 -25.12 2.47 0.37
N GLU A 5 -25.55 1.35 0.92
CA GLU A 5 -25.52 1.12 2.39
C GLU A 5 -24.10 1.17 2.94
N LEU A 6 -23.11 0.65 2.20
CA LEU A 6 -21.69 0.69 2.57
C LEU A 6 -21.08 2.10 2.58
N PHE A 7 -21.67 3.05 1.84
CA PHE A 7 -21.22 4.44 1.85
C PHE A 7 -22.03 5.33 2.81
N THR A 8 -23.23 4.90 3.19
CA THR A 8 -24.19 5.75 3.94
C THR A 8 -24.25 5.39 5.43
N THR A 9 -23.80 4.19 5.83
CA THR A 9 -23.71 3.79 7.25
C THR A 9 -22.31 4.07 7.83
N ASP A 10 -22.26 4.50 9.09
CA ASP A 10 -21.02 4.85 9.82
C ASP A 10 -19.97 3.72 9.78
N ILE A 11 -20.43 2.47 9.81
CA ILE A 11 -19.60 1.26 9.75
C ILE A 11 -18.99 1.09 8.36
N GLY A 12 -19.77 1.37 7.31
CA GLY A 12 -19.33 1.23 5.94
C GLY A 12 -18.20 2.21 5.59
N LEU A 13 -18.34 3.48 6.00
CA LEU A 13 -17.31 4.50 5.78
C LEU A 13 -16.00 4.18 6.51
N LEU A 14 -16.07 3.73 7.77
CA LEU A 14 -14.89 3.27 8.51
C LEU A 14 -14.22 2.07 7.84
N SER A 15 -14.99 1.10 7.36
CA SER A 15 -14.44 -0.09 6.67
C SER A 15 -13.69 0.28 5.39
N VAL A 16 -14.26 1.18 4.57
CA VAL A 16 -13.63 1.66 3.32
C VAL A 16 -12.37 2.45 3.65
N PHE A 17 -12.39 3.25 4.71
CA PHE A 17 -11.21 3.98 5.18
C PHE A 17 -10.10 3.02 5.62
N THR A 18 -10.42 1.99 6.41
CA THR A 18 -9.45 0.98 6.85
C THR A 18 -8.87 0.20 5.66
N ILE A 19 -9.70 -0.25 4.73
CA ILE A 19 -9.24 -0.96 3.53
C ILE A 19 -8.32 -0.05 2.70
N GLY A 20 -8.72 1.21 2.48
CA GLY A 20 -7.90 2.19 1.78
C GLY A 20 -6.56 2.43 2.48
N PHE A 21 -6.56 2.56 3.80
CA PHE A 21 -5.35 2.76 4.60
C PHE A 21 -4.37 1.57 4.46
N ILE A 22 -4.88 0.34 4.55
CA ILE A 22 -4.07 -0.87 4.39
C ILE A 22 -3.46 -0.93 2.97
N VAL A 23 -4.25 -0.63 1.95
CA VAL A 23 -3.76 -0.61 0.55
C VAL A 23 -2.65 0.42 0.37
N VAL A 24 -2.81 1.62 0.92
CA VAL A 24 -1.77 2.67 0.88
C VAL A 24 -0.51 2.22 1.61
N MET A 25 -0.64 1.63 2.80
CA MET A 25 0.51 1.08 3.53
C MET A 25 1.23 -0.02 2.73
N ALA A 26 0.48 -0.95 2.14
CA ALA A 26 1.05 -2.02 1.34
C ALA A 26 1.81 -1.48 0.12
N ALA A 27 1.23 -0.49 -0.58
CA ALA A 27 1.88 0.18 -1.70
C ALA A 27 3.14 0.95 -1.26
N TYR A 28 3.08 1.62 -0.10
CA TYR A 28 4.22 2.35 0.46
C TYR A 28 5.37 1.41 0.80
N ILE A 29 5.09 0.29 1.48
CA ILE A 29 6.08 -0.73 1.82
C ILE A 29 6.66 -1.35 0.55
N TYR A 30 5.83 -1.72 -0.42
CA TYR A 30 6.31 -2.27 -1.69
C TYR A 30 7.25 -1.29 -2.41
N ARG A 31 6.90 0.00 -2.44
CA ARG A 31 7.76 1.03 -3.04
C ARG A 31 9.06 1.22 -2.26
N PHE A 32 8.99 1.19 -0.94
CA PHE A 32 10.16 1.30 -0.06
C PHE A 32 11.13 0.13 -0.25
N VAL A 33 10.62 -1.10 -0.20
CA VAL A 33 11.40 -2.32 -0.43
C VAL A 33 12.00 -2.32 -1.83
N LYS A 34 11.21 -2.00 -2.87
CA LYS A 34 11.71 -1.93 -4.25
C LYS A 34 12.86 -0.92 -4.40
N ARG A 35 12.77 0.24 -3.74
CA ARG A 35 13.83 1.25 -3.78
C ARG A 35 15.08 0.78 -3.04
N HIS A 36 14.92 0.11 -1.90
CA HIS A 36 16.04 -0.40 -1.10
C HIS A 36 16.77 -1.55 -1.80
N VAL A 37 16.03 -2.51 -2.36
CA VAL A 37 16.58 -3.63 -3.14
C VAL A 37 17.34 -3.12 -4.38
N GLN A 38 16.84 -2.06 -5.02
CA GLN A 38 17.55 -1.45 -6.16
C GLN A 38 18.87 -0.78 -5.76
N GLU A 39 18.96 -0.18 -4.57
CA GLU A 39 20.22 0.36 -4.05
C GLU A 39 21.23 -0.76 -3.73
N ASP A 40 20.77 -1.88 -3.17
CA ASP A 40 21.62 -3.04 -2.87
C ASP A 40 22.14 -3.73 -4.14
N GLU A 41 21.33 -3.81 -5.20
CA GLU A 41 21.76 -4.37 -6.49
C GLU A 41 22.75 -3.47 -7.25
N GLN A 42 22.70 -2.15 -7.04
CA GLN A 42 23.64 -1.21 -7.67
C GLN A 42 25.02 -1.25 -7.01
N LEU A 43 25.08 -1.50 -5.70
CA LEU A 43 26.34 -1.58 -4.97
C LEU A 43 27.17 -2.83 -5.33
N HIS A 44 26.51 -3.95 -5.64
CA HIS A 44 27.19 -5.21 -5.99
C HIS A 44 27.68 -5.32 -7.45
N ARG A 45 27.32 -4.40 -8.35
CA ARG A 45 27.77 -4.45 -9.75
C ARG A 45 29.10 -3.71 -10.01
N HIS A 46 29.59 -2.92 -9.05
CA HIS A 46 30.78 -2.08 -9.26
C HIS A 46 32.09 -2.68 -8.73
N SER A 47 32.08 -3.92 -8.22
CA SER A 47 33.25 -4.60 -7.66
C SER A 47 33.83 -5.70 -8.56
N HIS A 48 33.55 -5.70 -9.87
CA HIS A 48 34.11 -6.67 -10.81
C HIS A 48 34.78 -6.03 -12.02
#